data_AF-A0A8J7HUE3-F1
#
_entry.id   AF-A0A8J7HUE3-F1
#
_cell.length_a   1.000
_cell.length_b   1.000
_cell.length_c   1.000
_cell.angle_alpha   90.00
_cell.angle_beta   90.00
_cell.angle_gamma   90.00
#
_symmetry.space_group_name_H-M   'P 1'
#
loop_
_entity.id
_entity.type
_entity.pdbx_description
1 polymer ?
#
loop_
_entity_poly.entity_id
_entity_poly.type
_entity_poly.pdbx_seq_one_letter_code
_entity_poly.pdbx_strand_id
1 'polypeptide(L)'
;MAHKRTLNKKRLTRKQVQELIESEGKLHEEFTKFFEVTDSTGYKDQPLVYELPNDKFLFVFDPNDLSTPAKGDIYPKEYFLKFVQQTQKIREYCANNRGNSVAHWYYYSKYKVELINHIDELIHELGEQLQINHRQLDFSYMSLDIISKKAEAYGINEIQSNLYDNLVAYVGEILKHRKNGHWAINSDSIDIKYPYISAGVDGVMMPINVIWLEIIDIEPIDLRKQTANEVQRFSLRQT
;
A
#
# COMPACT_ATOMS: atom_id res chain seq x y z
N MET A 1 5.12 5.15 -17.37
CA MET A 1 3.71 5.44 -17.73
C MET A 1 2.86 4.92 -16.58
N ALA A 2 2.01 5.75 -15.96
CA ALA A 2 1.14 5.27 -14.88
C ALA A 2 0.23 4.18 -15.43
N HIS A 3 0.24 2.98 -14.85
CA HIS A 3 -0.72 1.94 -15.22
C HIS A 3 -2.11 2.50 -14.91
N LYS A 4 -2.93 2.63 -15.95
CA LYS A 4 -4.28 3.13 -15.76
C LYS A 4 -5.15 1.98 -15.26
N ARG A 5 -5.52 2.07 -13.98
CA ARG A 5 -6.39 1.11 -13.27
C ARG A 5 -7.71 0.85 -14.00
N THR A 6 -8.24 1.87 -14.67
CA THR A 6 -9.54 1.85 -15.37
C THR A 6 -9.38 1.87 -16.89
N LEU A 7 -10.29 1.21 -17.59
CA LEU A 7 -10.35 1.17 -19.06
C LEU A 7 -10.93 2.45 -19.66
N ASN A 8 -11.85 3.12 -18.95
CA ASN A 8 -12.46 4.37 -19.42
C ASN A 8 -11.51 5.57 -19.25
N LYS A 9 -11.51 6.47 -20.23
CA LYS A 9 -10.63 7.66 -20.19
C LYS A 9 -10.99 8.62 -19.07
N LYS A 10 -12.29 8.84 -18.86
CA LYS A 10 -12.88 9.63 -17.78
C LYS A 10 -13.97 8.80 -17.11
N ARG A 11 -14.23 9.05 -15.83
CA ARG A 11 -15.34 8.44 -15.11
C ARG A 11 -16.64 8.57 -15.90
N LEU A 12 -17.37 7.47 -16.01
CA LEU A 12 -18.63 7.42 -16.73
C LEU A 12 -19.68 8.24 -15.98
N THR A 13 -20.47 8.99 -16.74
CA THR A 13 -21.63 9.69 -16.22
C THR A 13 -22.75 8.70 -15.90
N ARG A 14 -23.70 9.11 -15.05
CA ARG A 14 -24.90 8.31 -14.73
C ARG A 14 -25.64 7.82 -15.98
N LYS A 15 -25.75 8.69 -17.01
CA LYS A 15 -26.40 8.32 -18.27
C LYS A 15 -25.66 7.19 -18.99
N GLN A 16 -24.34 7.31 -19.11
CA GLN A 16 -23.50 6.27 -19.74
C GLN A 16 -23.50 4.96 -18.96
N VAL A 17 -23.52 5.03 -17.62
CA VAL A 17 -23.66 3.85 -16.77
C VAL A 17 -24.98 3.15 -17.04
N GLN A 18 -26.10 3.89 -17.07
CA GLN A 18 -27.42 3.33 -17.35
C GLN A 18 -27.48 2.68 -18.73
N GLU A 19 -26.97 3.35 -19.76
CA GLU A 19 -26.90 2.82 -21.13
C GLU A 19 -26.10 1.50 -21.20
N LEU A 20 -24.98 1.39 -20.45
CA LEU A 20 -24.19 0.16 -20.38
C LEU A 20 -24.92 -0.97 -19.64
N ILE A 21 -25.58 -0.65 -18.53
CA ILE A 21 -26.34 -1.63 -17.75
C ILE A 21 -27.47 -2.21 -18.59
N GLU A 22 -28.22 -1.36 -19.30
CA GLU A 22 -29.35 -1.78 -20.14
C GLU A 22 -28.92 -2.59 -21.36
N SER A 23 -27.75 -2.29 -21.94
CA SER A 23 -27.28 -2.95 -23.16
C SER A 23 -26.57 -4.28 -22.91
N GLU A 24 -25.72 -4.36 -21.89
CA GLU A 24 -24.84 -5.53 -21.69
C GLU A 24 -24.52 -5.86 -20.22
N GLY A 25 -24.98 -5.05 -19.26
CA GLY A 25 -24.61 -5.23 -17.86
C GLY A 25 -25.40 -6.34 -17.16
N LYS A 26 -24.67 -7.29 -16.55
CA LYS A 26 -25.25 -8.29 -15.65
C LYS A 26 -24.84 -8.00 -14.22
N LEU A 27 -25.80 -7.79 -13.32
CA LEU A 27 -25.50 -7.50 -11.91
C LEU A 27 -24.74 -8.68 -11.28
N HIS A 28 -23.62 -8.38 -10.63
CA HIS A 28 -22.86 -9.33 -9.83
C HIS A 28 -23.24 -9.14 -8.35
N GLU A 29 -24.22 -9.93 -7.89
CA GLU A 29 -24.80 -9.78 -6.55
C GLU A 29 -23.77 -9.93 -5.43
N GLU A 30 -22.86 -10.90 -5.53
CA GLU A 30 -21.86 -11.16 -4.50
C GLU A 30 -20.90 -9.97 -4.32
N PHE A 31 -20.30 -9.44 -5.39
CA PHE A 31 -19.42 -8.27 -5.30
C PHE A 31 -20.16 -7.00 -4.94
N THR A 32 -21.40 -6.82 -5.41
CA THR A 32 -22.26 -5.72 -4.97
C THR A 32 -22.41 -5.75 -3.44
N LYS A 33 -22.82 -6.91 -2.89
CA LYS A 33 -22.95 -7.09 -1.44
C LYS A 33 -21.61 -6.95 -0.71
N PHE A 34 -20.52 -7.44 -1.30
CA PHE A 34 -19.18 -7.33 -0.71
C PHE A 34 -18.76 -5.87 -0.50
N PHE A 35 -19.06 -4.98 -1.44
CA PHE A 35 -18.66 -3.58 -1.33
C PHE A 35 -19.63 -2.71 -0.52
N GLU A 36 -20.77 -3.23 -0.07
CA GLU A 36 -21.64 -2.50 0.86
C GLU A 36 -20.92 -2.26 2.20
N VAL A 37 -20.90 -1.01 2.66
CA VAL A 37 -20.29 -0.61 3.94
C VAL A 37 -21.19 0.40 4.64
N THR A 38 -21.31 0.28 5.96
CA THR A 38 -21.89 1.33 6.81
C THR A 38 -20.76 2.07 7.49
N ASP A 39 -20.69 3.38 7.29
CA ASP A 39 -19.67 4.21 7.93
C ASP A 39 -20.03 4.55 9.39
N SER A 40 -19.12 5.24 10.10
CA SER A 40 -19.32 5.63 11.49
C SER A 40 -20.47 6.62 11.71
N THR A 41 -20.95 7.28 10.66
CA THR A 41 -22.08 8.21 10.70
C THR A 41 -23.43 7.49 10.53
N GLY A 42 -23.40 6.20 10.20
CA GLY A 42 -24.58 5.40 9.88
C GLY A 42 -25.01 5.50 8.42
N TYR A 43 -24.28 6.24 7.58
CA TYR A 43 -24.51 6.24 6.14
C TYR A 43 -24.13 4.88 5.56
N LYS A 44 -25.00 4.34 4.71
CA LYS A 44 -24.79 3.06 4.04
C LYS A 44 -24.36 3.33 2.61
N ASP A 45 -23.06 3.13 2.35
CA ASP A 45 -22.50 3.16 1.00
C ASP A 45 -22.86 1.85 0.29
N GLN A 46 -23.60 1.96 -0.81
CA GLN A 46 -24.13 0.81 -1.56
C GLN A 46 -23.75 0.88 -3.05
N PRO A 47 -22.47 0.70 -3.39
CA PRO A 47 -22.05 0.61 -4.78
C PRO A 47 -22.60 -0.67 -5.44
N LEU A 48 -22.81 -0.62 -6.76
CA LEU A 48 -23.25 -1.76 -7.56
C LEU A 48 -22.14 -2.24 -8.48
N VAL A 49 -22.02 -3.55 -8.66
CA VAL A 49 -21.02 -4.16 -9.54
C VAL A 49 -21.72 -4.93 -10.64
N TYR A 50 -21.38 -4.65 -11.89
CA TYR A 50 -21.89 -5.37 -13.06
C TYR A 50 -20.75 -6.06 -13.80
N GLU A 51 -20.97 -7.31 -14.20
CA GLU A 51 -20.19 -7.97 -15.23
C GLU A 51 -20.52 -7.37 -16.59
N LEU A 52 -19.48 -7.08 -17.36
CA LEU A 52 -19.56 -6.67 -18.77
C LEU A 52 -18.87 -7.73 -19.65
N PRO A 53 -19.19 -7.80 -20.95
CA PRO A 53 -18.48 -8.66 -21.90
C PRO A 53 -16.97 -8.38 -21.98
N ASN A 54 -16.22 -9.37 -22.45
CA ASN A 54 -14.76 -9.33 -22.61
C ASN A 54 -14.00 -9.16 -21.28
N ASP A 55 -14.43 -9.89 -20.25
CA ASP A 55 -13.76 -9.95 -18.93
C ASP A 55 -13.56 -8.55 -18.30
N LYS A 56 -14.67 -7.83 -18.13
CA LYS A 56 -14.68 -6.49 -17.53
C LYS A 56 -15.71 -6.40 -16.41
N PHE A 57 -15.44 -5.50 -15.48
CA PHE A 57 -16.40 -5.09 -14.46
C PHE A 57 -16.70 -3.61 -14.56
N LEU A 58 -17.96 -3.26 -14.42
CA LEU A 58 -18.42 -1.90 -14.16
C LEU A 58 -18.68 -1.76 -12.66
N PHE A 59 -17.93 -0.89 -12.01
CA PHE A 59 -18.18 -0.47 -10.63
C PHE A 59 -18.96 0.84 -10.64
N VAL A 60 -20.16 0.82 -10.07
CA VAL A 60 -21.06 1.97 -9.99
C VAL A 60 -21.08 2.47 -8.55
N PHE A 61 -20.76 3.74 -8.35
CA PHE A 61 -20.80 4.38 -7.04
C PHE A 61 -22.24 4.49 -6.54
N ASP A 62 -22.41 4.56 -5.22
CA ASP A 62 -23.73 4.64 -4.59
C ASP A 62 -24.58 5.75 -5.23
N PRO A 63 -25.82 5.45 -5.67
CA PRO A 63 -26.75 6.45 -6.17
C PRO A 63 -27.02 7.63 -5.22
N ASN A 64 -26.85 7.42 -3.92
CA ASN A 64 -27.05 8.41 -2.86
C ASN A 64 -25.76 9.14 -2.46
N ASP A 65 -24.61 8.78 -3.04
CA ASP A 65 -23.34 9.46 -2.75
C ASP A 65 -23.42 10.95 -3.13
N LEU A 66 -22.89 11.81 -2.26
CA LEU A 66 -22.98 13.27 -2.45
C LEU A 66 -22.08 13.77 -3.60
N SER A 67 -20.99 13.07 -3.89
CA SER A 67 -19.94 13.56 -4.81
C SER A 67 -20.08 13.00 -6.22
N THR A 68 -20.44 11.72 -6.34
CA THR A 68 -20.40 10.93 -7.56
C THR A 68 -21.59 9.98 -7.72
N PRO A 69 -22.84 10.46 -7.51
CA PRO A 69 -24.01 9.60 -7.46
C PRO A 69 -24.22 8.83 -8.76
N ALA A 70 -24.28 7.50 -8.65
CA ALA A 70 -24.50 6.57 -9.77
C ALA A 70 -23.55 6.75 -10.97
N LYS A 71 -22.38 7.36 -10.78
CA LYS A 71 -21.29 7.34 -11.76
C LYS A 71 -20.58 5.99 -11.72
N GLY A 72 -19.69 5.72 -12.66
CA GLY A 72 -18.96 4.45 -12.64
C GLY A 72 -17.65 4.44 -13.39
N ASP A 73 -16.85 3.41 -13.10
CA ASP A 73 -15.58 3.14 -13.73
C ASP A 73 -15.53 1.69 -14.21
N ILE A 74 -14.90 1.45 -15.36
CA ILE A 74 -14.75 0.11 -15.95
C ILE A 74 -13.35 -0.39 -15.64
N TYR A 75 -13.26 -1.60 -15.09
CA TYR A 75 -12.02 -2.26 -14.73
C TYR A 75 -11.83 -3.53 -15.57
N PRO A 76 -10.58 -3.87 -15.96
CA PRO A 76 -10.26 -5.22 -16.39
C PRO A 76 -10.56 -6.22 -15.27
N LYS A 77 -11.07 -7.42 -15.60
CA LYS A 77 -11.36 -8.48 -14.62
C LYS A 77 -10.18 -8.80 -13.73
N GLU A 78 -8.99 -8.97 -14.30
CA GLU A 78 -7.79 -9.29 -13.53
C GLU A 78 -7.51 -8.24 -12.44
N TYR A 79 -7.57 -6.95 -12.80
CA TYR A 79 -7.39 -5.87 -11.85
C TYR A 79 -8.51 -5.84 -10.80
N PHE A 80 -9.76 -6.00 -11.23
CA PHE A 80 -10.90 -5.95 -10.31
C PHE A 80 -10.87 -7.07 -9.28
N LEU A 81 -10.48 -8.28 -9.67
CA LEU A 81 -10.32 -9.41 -8.75
C LEU A 81 -9.18 -9.16 -7.75
N LYS A 82 -8.05 -8.59 -8.20
CA LYS A 82 -6.98 -8.14 -7.30
C LYS A 82 -7.48 -7.07 -6.32
N PHE A 83 -8.31 -6.13 -6.79
CA PHE A 83 -8.93 -5.13 -5.94
C PHE A 83 -9.84 -5.75 -4.86
N VAL A 84 -10.70 -6.70 -5.22
CA VAL A 84 -11.55 -7.44 -4.25
C VAL A 84 -10.70 -8.14 -3.19
N GLN A 85 -9.68 -8.91 -3.62
CA GLN A 85 -8.77 -9.62 -2.72
C GLN A 85 -8.05 -8.65 -1.77
N GLN A 86 -7.58 -7.51 -2.30
CA GLN A 86 -6.90 -6.51 -1.49
C GLN A 86 -7.84 -5.84 -0.47
N THR A 87 -9.06 -5.49 -0.88
CA THR A 87 -10.08 -4.97 0.03
C THR A 87 -10.41 -5.96 1.15
N GLN A 88 -10.52 -7.26 0.83
CA GLN A 88 -10.74 -8.30 1.82
C GLN A 88 -9.59 -8.37 2.83
N LYS A 89 -8.35 -8.37 2.35
CA LYS A 89 -7.13 -8.40 3.16
C LYS A 89 -7.03 -7.19 4.10
N ILE A 90 -7.32 -5.99 3.59
CA ILE A 90 -7.36 -4.76 4.40
C ILE A 90 -8.44 -4.84 5.49
N ARG A 91 -9.65 -5.31 5.15
CA ARG A 91 -10.72 -5.50 6.14
C ARG A 91 -10.32 -6.49 7.23
N GLU A 92 -9.66 -7.59 6.87
CA GLU A 92 -9.12 -8.55 7.83
C GLU A 92 -8.07 -7.89 8.75
N TYR A 93 -7.18 -7.07 8.20
CA TYR A 93 -6.21 -6.33 9.00
C TYR A 93 -6.89 -5.38 9.98
N CYS A 94 -7.87 -4.59 9.52
CA CYS A 94 -8.64 -3.70 10.40
C CYS A 94 -9.37 -4.48 11.52
N ALA A 95 -10.04 -5.59 11.18
CA ALA A 95 -10.75 -6.43 12.15
C ALA A 95 -9.83 -7.03 13.23
N ASN A 96 -8.54 -7.19 12.91
CA ASN A 96 -7.51 -7.71 13.82
C ASN A 96 -6.63 -6.60 14.42
N ASN A 97 -7.06 -5.34 14.41
CA ASN A 97 -6.31 -4.18 14.92
C ASN A 97 -4.94 -3.95 14.24
N ARG A 98 -4.79 -4.41 12.99
CA ARG A 98 -3.59 -4.26 12.13
C ARG A 98 -3.82 -3.26 10.97
N GLY A 99 -4.82 -2.38 11.09
CA GLY A 99 -5.24 -1.46 10.03
C GLY A 99 -4.31 -0.25 9.79
N ASN A 100 -3.22 -0.11 10.56
CA ASN A 100 -2.23 0.94 10.38
C ASN A 100 -0.82 0.36 10.25
N SER A 101 0.09 1.15 9.68
CA SER A 101 1.46 0.73 9.37
C SER A 101 2.25 0.20 10.58
N VAL A 102 2.12 0.84 11.75
CA VAL A 102 2.83 0.46 12.98
C VAL A 102 2.30 -0.87 13.50
N ALA A 103 0.99 -1.02 13.66
CA ALA A 103 0.40 -2.27 14.14
C ALA A 103 0.63 -3.43 13.15
N HIS A 104 0.57 -3.15 11.85
CA HIS A 104 0.85 -4.13 10.81
C HIS A 104 2.32 -4.60 10.84
N TRP A 105 3.28 -3.67 10.84
CA TRP A 105 4.69 -4.00 11.01
C TRP A 105 4.94 -4.73 12.32
N TYR A 106 4.38 -4.24 13.43
CA TYR A 106 4.58 -4.86 14.74
C TYR A 106 4.06 -6.29 14.77
N TYR A 107 3.03 -6.65 14.02
CA TYR A 107 2.59 -8.04 13.93
C TYR A 107 3.64 -8.94 13.24
N TYR A 108 4.16 -8.52 12.09
CA TYR A 108 5.08 -9.31 11.26
C TYR A 108 6.55 -9.24 11.65
N SER A 109 6.97 -8.14 12.26
CA SER A 109 8.36 -7.89 12.65
C SER A 109 8.85 -8.97 13.61
N LYS A 110 10.01 -9.55 13.35
CA LYS A 110 10.65 -10.50 14.27
C LYS A 110 11.33 -9.75 15.41
N TYR A 111 12.01 -8.65 15.09
CA TYR A 111 12.85 -7.92 16.03
C TYR A 111 12.13 -6.76 16.75
N LYS A 112 10.94 -6.34 16.28
CA LYS A 112 10.22 -5.17 16.80
C LYS A 112 11.17 -3.97 16.90
N VAL A 113 11.18 -3.25 18.02
CA VAL A 113 12.08 -2.11 18.22
C VAL A 113 13.56 -2.50 18.26
N GLU A 114 13.89 -3.76 18.59
CA GLU A 114 15.27 -4.26 18.58
C GLU A 114 15.84 -4.36 17.16
N LEU A 115 15.01 -4.20 16.11
CA LEU A 115 15.44 -4.13 14.71
C LEU A 115 16.64 -3.20 14.51
N ILE A 116 16.71 -2.08 15.25
CA ILE A 116 17.79 -1.10 15.14
C ILE A 116 19.17 -1.66 15.53
N ASN A 117 19.20 -2.75 16.30
CA ASN A 117 20.41 -3.45 16.71
C ASN A 117 20.85 -4.53 15.70
N HIS A 118 20.01 -4.82 14.69
CA HIS A 118 20.21 -5.88 13.70
C HIS A 118 20.30 -5.34 12.27
N ILE A 119 20.51 -4.03 12.08
CA ILE A 119 20.46 -3.39 10.75
C ILE A 119 21.41 -4.06 9.74
N ASP A 120 22.69 -4.24 10.08
CA ASP A 120 23.68 -4.82 9.17
C ASP A 120 23.36 -6.29 8.83
N GLU A 121 22.92 -7.06 9.82
CA GLU A 121 22.47 -8.46 9.66
C GLU A 121 21.27 -8.53 8.71
N LEU A 122 20.25 -7.71 8.95
CA LEU A 122 19.03 -7.64 8.15
C LEU A 122 19.30 -7.22 6.70
N ILE A 123 20.24 -6.30 6.47
CA ILE A 123 20.65 -5.89 5.11
C ILE A 123 21.40 -7.02 4.41
N HIS A 124 22.28 -7.72 5.13
CA HIS A 124 22.97 -8.88 4.59
C HIS A 124 21.98 -9.98 4.20
N GLU A 125 21.06 -10.33 5.08
CA GLU A 125 19.99 -11.30 4.82
C GLU A 125 19.11 -10.89 3.64
N LEU A 126 18.81 -9.60 3.48
CA LEU A 126 18.04 -9.09 2.33
C LEU A 126 18.73 -9.46 1.02
N GLY A 127 20.05 -9.25 0.95
CA GLY A 127 20.87 -9.58 -0.22
C GLY A 127 20.83 -11.07 -0.55
N GLU A 128 20.97 -11.92 0.46
CA GLU A 128 20.93 -13.38 0.29
C GLU A 128 19.54 -13.86 -0.17
N GLN A 129 18.47 -13.43 0.51
CA GLN A 129 17.09 -13.88 0.24
C GLN A 129 16.59 -13.42 -1.13
N LEU A 130 16.90 -12.19 -1.53
CA LEU A 130 16.52 -11.65 -2.84
C LEU A 130 17.53 -11.97 -3.95
N GLN A 131 18.62 -12.66 -3.62
CA GLN A 131 19.74 -12.94 -4.52
C GLN A 131 20.23 -11.66 -5.21
N ILE A 132 20.51 -10.63 -4.42
CA ILE A 132 21.06 -9.35 -4.84
C ILE A 132 22.53 -9.33 -4.42
N ASN A 133 23.41 -8.96 -5.34
CA ASN A 133 24.82 -8.82 -4.99
C ASN A 133 24.97 -7.68 -3.97
N HIS A 134 25.68 -7.92 -2.86
CA HIS A 134 25.92 -6.92 -1.80
C HIS A 134 26.43 -5.57 -2.31
N ARG A 135 27.20 -5.53 -3.41
CA ARG A 135 27.67 -4.27 -4.03
C ARG A 135 26.56 -3.43 -4.66
N GLN A 136 25.41 -4.04 -4.94
CA GLN A 136 24.22 -3.36 -5.46
C GLN A 136 23.32 -2.82 -4.34
N LEU A 137 23.57 -3.23 -3.09
CA LEU A 137 22.92 -2.72 -1.88
C LEU A 137 23.70 -1.51 -1.34
N ASP A 138 23.84 -0.47 -2.16
CA ASP A 138 24.70 0.69 -1.93
C ASP A 138 23.99 1.90 -1.29
N PHE A 139 22.78 1.69 -0.76
CA PHE A 139 21.92 2.72 -0.19
C PHE A 139 21.55 3.86 -1.15
N SER A 140 21.70 3.66 -2.46
CA SER A 140 21.23 4.60 -3.47
C SER A 140 19.74 4.38 -3.78
N TYR A 141 19.10 5.36 -4.42
CA TYR A 141 17.77 5.12 -5.00
C TYR A 141 17.80 4.10 -6.14
N MET A 142 18.95 3.83 -6.76
CA MET A 142 19.08 2.77 -7.76
C MET A 142 18.98 1.38 -7.14
N SER A 143 19.54 1.17 -5.96
CA SER A 143 19.37 -0.08 -5.22
C SER A 143 17.91 -0.38 -4.90
N LEU A 144 17.08 0.63 -4.63
CA LEU A 144 15.64 0.45 -4.37
C LEU A 144 14.88 -0.10 -5.58
N ASP A 145 15.22 0.28 -6.82
CA ASP A 145 14.58 -0.32 -8.00
C ASP A 145 14.87 -1.81 -8.11
N ILE A 146 16.11 -2.21 -7.78
CA ILE A 146 16.55 -3.61 -7.80
C ILE A 146 15.77 -4.39 -6.75
N ILE A 147 15.71 -3.87 -5.53
CA ILE A 147 14.96 -4.47 -4.43
C ILE A 147 13.48 -4.56 -4.77
N SER A 148 12.86 -3.49 -5.28
CA SER A 148 11.45 -3.48 -5.70
C SER A 148 11.14 -4.59 -6.68
N LYS A 149 11.93 -4.73 -7.75
CA LYS A 149 11.73 -5.79 -8.75
C LYS A 149 11.89 -7.19 -8.15
N LYS A 150 12.87 -7.38 -7.26
CA LYS A 150 13.14 -8.68 -6.64
C LYS A 150 12.10 -9.04 -5.58
N ALA A 151 11.66 -8.08 -4.79
CA ALA A 151 10.61 -8.22 -3.78
C ALA A 151 9.28 -8.57 -4.46
N GLU A 152 8.91 -7.89 -5.55
CA GLU A 152 7.70 -8.21 -6.33
C GLU A 152 7.69 -9.68 -6.77
N ALA A 153 8.83 -10.18 -7.29
CA ALA A 153 8.99 -11.58 -7.68
C ALA A 153 8.99 -12.56 -6.49
N TYR A 154 9.38 -12.10 -5.30
CA TYR A 154 9.36 -12.89 -4.06
C TYR A 154 7.93 -13.08 -3.53
N GLY A 155 7.05 -12.11 -3.80
CA GLY A 155 5.62 -12.16 -3.48
C GLY A 155 5.28 -11.53 -2.12
N ILE A 156 4.14 -10.82 -2.08
CA ILE A 156 3.72 -10.01 -0.93
C ILE A 156 3.60 -10.80 0.37
N ASN A 157 3.03 -12.00 0.33
CA ASN A 157 2.86 -12.80 1.55
C ASN A 157 4.22 -13.22 2.14
N GLU A 158 5.17 -13.59 1.27
CA GLU A 158 6.53 -13.96 1.69
C GLU A 158 7.31 -12.74 2.18
N ILE A 159 7.13 -11.57 1.54
CA ILE A 159 7.70 -10.31 2.05
C ILE A 159 7.21 -10.03 3.47
N GLN A 160 5.89 -10.12 3.69
CA GLN A 160 5.28 -9.84 4.99
C GLN A 160 5.85 -10.75 6.08
N SER A 161 5.98 -12.04 5.81
CA SER A 161 6.45 -13.00 6.80
C SER A 161 7.97 -13.02 6.99
N ASN A 162 8.75 -12.76 5.94
CA ASN A 162 10.17 -13.08 5.94
C ASN A 162 11.10 -11.89 5.68
N LEU A 163 10.64 -10.82 5.03
CA LEU A 163 11.50 -9.70 4.61
C LEU A 163 11.08 -8.34 5.16
N TYR A 164 10.03 -8.28 5.99
CA TYR A 164 9.51 -7.00 6.47
C TYR A 164 10.58 -6.19 7.20
N ASP A 165 11.24 -6.78 8.19
CA ASP A 165 12.30 -6.13 8.95
C ASP A 165 13.49 -5.76 8.07
N ASN A 166 13.86 -6.64 7.12
CA ASN A 166 14.94 -6.43 6.16
C ASN A 166 14.69 -5.20 5.28
N LEU A 167 13.47 -5.08 4.75
CA LEU A 167 13.07 -3.93 3.94
C LEU A 167 12.99 -2.64 4.77
N VAL A 168 12.46 -2.71 5.99
CA VAL A 168 12.39 -1.58 6.93
C VAL A 168 13.80 -1.08 7.27
N ALA A 169 14.74 -1.99 7.56
CA ALA A 169 16.13 -1.67 7.84
C ALA A 169 16.80 -0.98 6.64
N TYR A 170 16.68 -1.57 5.44
CA TYR A 170 17.32 -1.04 4.25
C TYR A 170 16.79 0.34 3.85
N VAL A 171 15.47 0.52 3.83
CA VAL A 171 14.85 1.83 3.57
C VAL A 171 15.25 2.84 4.64
N GLY A 172 15.33 2.42 5.91
CA GLY A 172 15.75 3.28 7.00
C GLY A 172 17.18 3.79 6.87
N GLU A 173 18.12 2.95 6.45
CA GLU A 173 19.50 3.39 6.15
C GLU A 173 19.54 4.42 5.01
N ILE A 174 18.72 4.23 3.96
CA ILE A 174 18.62 5.25 2.89
C ILE A 174 18.09 6.57 3.45
N LEU A 175 17.00 6.55 4.23
CA LEU A 175 16.41 7.75 4.82
C LEU A 175 17.42 8.46 5.75
N LYS A 176 18.13 7.69 6.59
CA LYS A 176 19.20 8.16 7.47
C LYS A 176 20.29 8.87 6.68
N HIS A 177 20.83 8.26 5.63
CA HIS A 177 21.86 8.87 4.78
C HIS A 177 21.37 10.14 4.07
N ARG A 178 20.13 10.15 3.58
CA ARG A 178 19.57 11.28 2.82
C ARG A 178 19.38 12.55 3.64
N LYS A 179 19.11 12.42 4.94
CA LYS A 179 18.84 13.56 5.82
C LYS A 179 19.83 13.71 6.96
N ASN A 180 20.96 12.98 6.90
CA ASN A 180 21.94 12.93 7.98
C ASN A 180 21.28 12.66 9.34
N GLY A 181 20.33 11.71 9.35
CA GLY A 181 19.55 11.36 10.52
C GLY A 181 20.19 10.29 11.37
N HIS A 182 19.45 9.81 12.36
CA HIS A 182 19.79 8.65 13.18
C HIS A 182 18.53 7.85 13.50
N TRP A 183 18.72 6.55 13.77
CA TRP A 183 17.65 5.72 14.29
C TRP A 183 17.27 6.16 15.69
N ALA A 184 15.96 6.22 15.94
CA ALA A 184 15.38 6.50 17.24
C ALA A 184 14.13 5.62 17.42
N ILE A 185 13.68 5.47 18.67
CA ILE A 185 12.48 4.73 19.02
C ILE A 185 11.43 5.72 19.51
N ASN A 186 10.23 5.69 18.94
CA ASN A 186 9.12 6.47 19.46
C ASN A 186 8.64 5.78 20.74
N SER A 187 9.06 6.33 21.88
CA SER A 187 8.68 5.83 23.20
C SER A 187 7.42 6.51 23.77
N ASP A 188 6.95 7.57 23.11
CA ASP A 188 5.77 8.35 23.50
C ASP A 188 4.46 7.72 23.00
N SER A 189 4.54 6.77 22.07
CA SER A 189 3.38 5.99 21.67
C SER A 189 2.91 5.11 22.83
N ILE A 190 1.67 5.32 23.26
CA ILE A 190 1.03 4.61 24.38
C ILE A 190 0.88 3.12 24.07
N ASP A 191 0.63 2.77 22.81
CA ASP A 191 0.25 1.41 22.43
C ASP A 191 1.43 0.58 21.94
N ILE A 192 2.17 1.08 20.94
CA ILE A 192 3.22 0.32 20.27
C ILE A 192 4.41 1.23 20.00
N LYS A 193 5.55 0.89 20.59
CA LYS A 193 6.83 1.55 20.26
C LYS A 193 7.31 1.11 18.88
N TYR A 194 7.88 2.03 18.12
CA TYR A 194 8.37 1.74 16.78
C TYR A 194 9.63 2.54 16.43
N PRO A 195 10.51 1.97 15.57
CA PRO A 195 11.69 2.66 15.08
C PRO A 195 11.33 3.71 14.02
N TYR A 196 12.07 4.80 14.02
CA TYR A 196 11.99 5.86 13.02
C TYR A 196 13.37 6.51 12.81
N ILE A 197 13.49 7.30 11.75
CA ILE A 197 14.67 8.14 11.49
C ILE A 197 14.37 9.57 11.96
N SER A 198 15.14 10.01 12.95
CA SER A 198 15.17 11.39 13.44
C SER A 198 16.21 12.20 12.67
N ALA A 199 15.85 13.38 12.17
CA ALA A 199 16.74 14.23 11.37
C ALA A 199 16.57 15.73 11.66
N GLY A 200 16.22 16.09 12.90
CA GLY A 200 16.01 17.47 13.33
C GLY A 200 14.76 17.63 14.21
N VAL A 201 14.37 18.87 14.46
CA VAL A 201 13.39 19.23 15.52
C VAL A 201 11.93 18.92 15.13
N ASP A 202 11.58 19.01 13.84
CA ASP A 202 10.16 19.08 13.43
C ASP A 202 9.67 17.93 12.53
N GLY A 203 10.37 16.80 12.51
CA GLY A 203 9.92 15.68 11.70
C GLY A 203 10.52 14.32 12.05
N VAL A 204 9.76 13.28 11.71
CA VAL A 204 10.21 11.89 11.74
C VAL A 204 9.95 11.27 10.37
N MET A 205 10.91 10.49 9.89
CA MET A 205 10.70 9.61 8.73
C MET A 205 10.52 8.20 9.25
N MET A 206 9.51 7.51 8.75
CA MET A 206 9.10 6.18 9.21
C MET A 206 9.30 5.19 8.05
N PRO A 207 10.40 4.42 8.05
CA PRO A 207 10.62 3.38 7.05
C PRO A 207 9.46 2.37 7.03
N ILE A 208 8.82 2.13 8.17
CA ILE A 208 7.61 1.32 8.31
C ILE A 208 6.47 1.80 7.41
N ASN A 209 6.26 3.12 7.28
CA ASN A 209 5.22 3.66 6.40
C ASN A 209 5.53 3.36 4.93
N VAL A 210 6.81 3.51 4.55
CA VAL A 210 7.26 3.23 3.18
C VAL A 210 6.95 1.78 2.82
N ILE A 211 7.34 0.83 3.67
CA ILE A 211 7.10 -0.59 3.40
C ILE A 211 5.62 -0.92 3.43
N TRP A 212 4.88 -0.43 4.43
CA TRP A 212 3.46 -0.71 4.56
C TRP A 212 2.65 -0.23 3.34
N LEU A 213 2.91 0.99 2.85
CA LEU A 213 2.20 1.52 1.68
C LEU A 213 2.42 0.67 0.44
N GLU A 214 3.59 0.09 0.25
CA GLU A 214 3.90 -0.75 -0.92
C GLU A 214 3.32 -2.15 -0.81
N ILE A 215 3.38 -2.78 0.37
CA ILE A 215 2.87 -4.16 0.52
C ILE A 215 1.33 -4.24 0.56
N ILE A 216 0.64 -3.11 0.77
CA ILE A 216 -0.82 -3.04 0.75
C ILE A 216 -1.38 -2.44 -0.56
N ASP A 217 -0.53 -1.96 -1.47
CA ASP A 217 -1.01 -1.46 -2.76
C ASP A 217 -1.32 -2.63 -3.70
N ILE A 218 -2.13 -2.35 -4.72
CA ILE A 218 -2.44 -3.25 -5.83
C ILE A 218 -1.43 -3.07 -6.97
N GLU A 219 -0.77 -1.91 -6.99
CA GLU A 219 0.27 -1.60 -7.96
C GLU A 219 1.57 -2.36 -7.63
N PRO A 220 2.45 -2.56 -8.63
CA PRO A 220 3.76 -3.14 -8.39
C PRO A 220 4.58 -2.33 -7.39
N ILE A 221 5.39 -3.01 -6.58
CA ILE A 221 6.25 -2.38 -5.58
C ILE A 221 7.21 -1.35 -6.24
N ASP A 222 7.21 -0.13 -5.72
CA ASP A 222 8.07 1.01 -6.05
C ASP A 222 8.57 1.70 -4.76
N LEU A 223 9.57 1.08 -4.14
CA LEU A 223 10.20 1.55 -2.90
C LEU A 223 10.93 2.87 -3.12
N ARG A 224 11.45 3.13 -4.33
CA ARG A 224 12.09 4.40 -4.66
C ARG A 224 11.10 5.54 -4.50
N LYS A 225 9.94 5.44 -5.15
CA LYS A 225 8.89 6.46 -5.11
C LYS A 225 8.44 6.73 -3.69
N GLN A 226 8.12 5.70 -2.91
CA GLN A 226 7.65 5.93 -1.54
C GLN A 226 8.73 6.44 -0.60
N THR A 227 9.98 5.98 -0.76
CA THR A 227 11.09 6.53 0.01
C THR A 227 11.27 8.02 -0.31
N ALA A 228 11.19 8.41 -1.59
CA ALA A 228 11.25 9.81 -1.99
C ALA A 228 10.07 10.64 -1.43
N ASN A 229 8.85 10.08 -1.45
CA ASN A 229 7.67 10.73 -0.86
C ASN A 229 7.86 10.96 0.65
N GLU A 230 8.41 9.99 1.38
CA GLU A 230 8.66 10.11 2.82
C GLU A 230 9.69 11.22 3.12
N VAL A 231 10.76 11.30 2.33
CA VAL A 231 11.77 12.37 2.41
C VAL A 231 11.16 13.74 2.11
N GLN A 232 10.28 13.83 1.10
CA GLN A 232 9.60 15.08 0.74
C GLN A 232 8.63 15.53 1.83
N ARG A 233 7.81 14.61 2.36
CA ARG A 233 6.87 14.88 3.45
C ARG A 233 7.59 15.46 4.67
N PHE A 234 8.76 14.92 4.99
CA PHE A 234 9.61 15.45 6.06
C PHE A 234 10.09 16.89 5.76
N SER A 235 10.52 17.15 4.52
CA SER A 235 11.06 18.47 4.13
C SER A 235 10.01 19.59 4.17
N LEU A 236 8.74 19.27 3.90
CA LEU A 236 7.62 20.22 3.96
C LEU A 236 7.20 20.59 5.39
N ARG A 237 7.65 19.85 6.41
CA ARG A 237 7.36 20.13 7.82
C ARG A 237 8.39 21.06 8.47
N GLN A 238 9.48 21.37 7.77
CA GLN A 238 10.54 22.27 8.23
C GLN A 238 10.39 23.70 7.71
N THR A 239 9.35 23.97 6.91
CA THR A 239 8.99 25.29 6.37
C THR A 239 7.74 25.82 7.06
#